data_AF-K9FFW8-F1
#
_entry.id   AF-K9FFW8-F1
#
_cell.length_a   1.000
_cell.length_b   1.000
_cell.length_c   1.000
_cell.angle_alpha   90.00
_cell.angle_beta   90.00
_cell.angle_gamma   90.00
#
_symmetry.space_group_name_H-M   'P 1'
#
loop_
_entity.id
_entity.type
_entity.pdbx_description
1 polymer ?
#
loop_
_entity_poly.entity_id
_entity_poly.type
_entity_poly.pdbx_seq_one_letter_code
_entity_poly.pdbx_strand_id
1 'polypeptide(L)'
;MGLWSCDIEDCDKSSVRTDGECILCCRHLCAEHLKPEYHTCPLWEDEKSYDPAANRAEHEEIDRLLAKINITALTDRASYLRKGVRCSISQNL
;
A
#
# COMPACT_ATOMS: atom_id res chain seq x y z
N MET A 1 8.03 18.16 6.83
CA MET A 1 7.45 16.86 7.22
C MET A 1 6.00 17.14 7.61
N GLY A 2 5.07 16.94 6.69
CA GLY A 2 3.65 17.23 6.92
C GLY A 2 3.03 16.17 7.82
N LEU A 3 2.12 16.59 8.70
CA LEU A 3 1.23 15.66 9.38
C LEU A 3 0.27 15.09 8.32
N TRP A 4 0.16 13.76 8.24
CA TRP A 4 -0.82 13.11 7.37
C TRP A 4 -2.24 13.55 7.75
N SER A 5 -3.11 13.77 6.77
CA SER A 5 -4.55 13.95 6.97
C SER A 5 -5.24 12.60 7.14
N CYS A 6 -6.45 12.60 7.66
CA CYS A 6 -7.31 11.42 7.62
C CYS A 6 -7.70 11.10 6.18
N ASP A 7 -7.70 9.83 5.79
CA ASP A 7 -8.05 9.36 4.44
C ASP A 7 -9.55 9.07 4.26
N ILE A 8 -10.37 9.37 5.28
CA ILE A 8 -11.83 9.23 5.19
C ILE A 8 -12.40 10.44 4.47
N GLU A 9 -13.33 10.21 3.55
CA GLU A 9 -14.02 11.26 2.79
C GLU A 9 -14.65 12.30 3.75
N ASP A 10 -14.59 13.57 3.36
CA ASP A 10 -15.09 14.70 4.14
C ASP A 10 -14.50 14.85 5.57
N CYS A 11 -13.27 14.38 5.79
CA CYS A 11 -12.56 14.54 7.07
C CYS A 11 -11.27 15.36 6.95
N ASP A 12 -11.27 16.58 7.48
CA ASP A 12 -10.10 17.47 7.50
C ASP A 12 -9.17 17.26 8.72
N LYS A 13 -9.44 16.25 9.56
CA LYS A 13 -8.66 16.01 10.78
C LYS A 13 -7.31 15.40 10.45
N SER A 14 -6.29 15.72 11.26
CA SER A 14 -5.00 15.06 11.16
C SER A 14 -5.08 13.59 11.60
N SER A 15 -4.31 12.75 10.92
CA SER A 15 -4.07 11.37 11.32
C SER A 15 -3.30 11.29 12.63
N VAL A 16 -3.55 10.24 13.41
CA VAL A 16 -2.77 9.96 14.61
C VAL A 16 -1.34 9.56 14.21
N ARG A 17 -0.35 10.15 14.87
CA ARG A 17 1.07 10.04 14.44
C ARG A 17 1.64 8.62 14.45
N THR A 18 1.21 7.77 15.37
CA THR A 18 1.76 6.42 15.58
C THR A 18 0.72 5.36 15.26
N ASP A 19 -0.51 5.53 15.76
CA ASP A 19 -1.56 4.52 15.63
C ASP A 19 -2.53 4.80 14.47
N GLY A 20 -2.36 5.92 13.78
CA GLY A 20 -3.28 6.34 12.72
C GLY A 20 -3.03 5.64 11.38
N GLU A 21 -1.85 5.07 11.18
CA GLU A 21 -1.52 4.34 9.96
C GLU A 21 -1.91 2.87 10.12
N CYS A 22 -2.90 2.41 9.35
CA CYS A 22 -3.26 1.01 9.30
C CYS A 22 -2.71 0.37 8.03
N ILE A 23 -1.80 -0.61 8.19
CA ILE A 23 -1.21 -1.35 7.07
C ILE A 23 -2.21 -2.27 6.35
N LEU A 24 -3.29 -2.68 7.03
CA LEU A 24 -4.26 -3.63 6.48
C LEU A 24 -5.21 -2.99 5.48
N CYS A 25 -5.50 -1.70 5.64
CA CYS A 25 -6.33 -0.94 4.72
C CYS A 25 -5.57 0.20 4.01
N CYS A 26 -4.28 0.34 4.29
CA CYS A 26 -3.38 1.38 3.77
C CYS A 26 -3.94 2.80 3.93
N ARG A 27 -4.53 3.10 5.09
CA ARG A 27 -5.14 4.41 5.40
C ARG A 27 -4.52 5.06 6.62
N HIS A 28 -4.47 6.38 6.59
CA HIS A 28 -4.21 7.27 7.70
C HIS A 28 -5.54 7.69 8.34
N LEU A 29 -5.68 7.48 9.64
CA LEU A 29 -6.92 7.66 10.39
C LEU A 29 -6.70 8.64 11.54
N CYS A 30 -7.64 9.58 11.69
CA CYS A 30 -7.70 10.42 12.87
C CYS A 30 -8.22 9.64 14.08
N ALA A 31 -8.11 10.21 15.29
CA ALA A 31 -8.50 9.54 16.52
C ALA A 31 -9.99 9.11 16.57
N GLU A 32 -10.86 9.73 15.76
CA GLU A 32 -12.26 9.34 15.65
C GLU A 32 -12.45 8.13 14.73
N HIS A 33 -11.85 8.15 13.54
CA HIS A 33 -11.97 7.07 12.58
C HIS A 33 -11.11 5.85 12.89
N LEU A 34 -10.21 5.94 13.88
CA LEU A 34 -9.50 4.79 14.43
C LEU A 34 -10.38 3.95 15.38
N LYS A 35 -11.50 4.50 15.87
CA LYS A 35 -12.39 3.79 16.79
C LYS A 35 -12.98 2.54 16.12
N PRO A 36 -13.31 1.48 16.89
CA PRO A 36 -13.89 0.25 16.37
C PRO A 36 -15.20 0.42 15.59
N GLU A 37 -15.91 1.53 15.81
CA GLU A 37 -17.12 1.92 15.07
C GLU A 37 -16.87 2.18 13.58
N TYR A 38 -15.67 2.66 13.26
CA TYR A 38 -15.28 3.08 11.91
C TYR A 38 -14.18 2.20 11.32
N HIS A 39 -13.29 1.69 12.16
CA HIS A 39 -12.15 0.88 11.76
C HIS A 39 -12.28 -0.54 12.31
N THR A 40 -12.54 -1.47 11.39
CA THR A 40 -12.85 -2.87 11.70
C THR A 40 -11.73 -3.84 11.30
N CYS A 41 -10.56 -3.33 10.93
CA CYS A 41 -9.43 -4.21 10.62
C CYS A 41 -9.04 -4.99 11.88
N PRO A 42 -8.67 -6.28 11.73
CA PRO A 42 -8.27 -7.12 12.86
C PRO A 42 -7.04 -6.54 13.55
N LEU A 43 -6.97 -6.76 14.86
CA LEU A 43 -5.79 -6.45 15.66
C LEU A 43 -4.78 -7.60 15.58
N TRP A 44 -3.50 -7.30 15.76
CA TRP A 44 -2.42 -8.29 15.65
C TRP A 44 -2.52 -9.41 16.70
N GLU A 45 -3.21 -9.15 17.83
CA GLU A 45 -3.48 -10.15 18.86
C GLU A 45 -4.45 -11.26 18.39
N ASP A 46 -5.29 -11.01 17.38
CA ASP A 46 -6.13 -12.03 16.74
C ASP A 46 -5.45 -12.58 15.47
N GLU A 47 -4.36 -13.34 15.68
CA GLU A 47 -3.54 -13.96 14.63
C GLU A 47 -4.38 -14.63 13.53
N LYS A 48 -5.46 -15.32 13.90
CA LYS A 48 -6.33 -16.05 12.96
C LYS A 48 -7.00 -15.14 11.93
N SER A 49 -7.34 -13.92 12.33
CA SER A 49 -7.96 -12.92 11.46
C SER A 49 -6.93 -11.98 10.86
N TYR A 50 -5.89 -11.65 11.63
CA TYR A 50 -4.85 -10.71 11.25
C TYR A 50 -3.95 -11.26 10.15
N ASP A 51 -3.37 -12.45 10.31
CA ASP A 51 -2.37 -12.97 9.38
C ASP A 51 -2.90 -13.09 7.94
N PRO A 52 -4.11 -13.62 7.70
CA PRO A 52 -4.66 -13.64 6.35
C PRO A 52 -4.95 -12.24 5.79
N ALA A 53 -5.32 -11.28 6.65
CA ALA A 53 -5.57 -9.91 6.23
C ALA A 53 -4.27 -9.17 5.88
N ALA A 54 -3.24 -9.33 6.71
CA ALA A 54 -1.91 -8.75 6.49
C ALA A 54 -1.29 -9.27 5.20
N ASN A 55 -1.38 -10.59 4.97
CA ASN A 55 -0.88 -11.22 3.75
C ASN A 55 -1.59 -10.68 2.50
N ARG A 56 -2.93 -10.52 2.55
CA ARG A 56 -3.66 -9.90 1.43
C ARG A 56 -3.24 -8.45 1.20
N ALA A 57 -3.17 -7.65 2.26
CA ALA A 57 -2.78 -6.24 2.16
C ALA A 57 -1.36 -6.07 1.59
N GLU A 58 -0.42 -6.94 1.96
CA GLU A 58 0.93 -6.97 1.41
C GLU A 58 0.90 -7.25 -0.11
N HIS A 59 0.17 -8.28 -0.55
CA HIS A 59 0.04 -8.58 -1.98
C HIS A 59 -0.61 -7.44 -2.76
N GLU A 60 -1.69 -6.86 -2.22
CA GLU A 60 -2.38 -5.72 -2.85
C GLU A 60 -1.46 -4.49 -2.97
N GLU A 61 -0.62 -4.22 -1.97
CA GLU A 61 0.34 -3.12 -2.03
C GLU A 61 1.45 -3.38 -3.06
N ILE A 62 1.96 -4.61 -3.14
CA ILE A 62 2.92 -5.00 -4.18
C ILE A 62 2.30 -4.81 -5.56
N ASP A 63 1.10 -5.33 -5.80
CA ASP A 63 0.39 -5.19 -7.08
C ASP A 63 0.19 -3.71 -7.44
N ARG A 64 -0.21 -2.88 -6.47
CA ARG A 64 -0.40 -1.44 -6.66
C ARG A 64 0.91 -0.73 -7.01
N LEU A 65 2.02 -1.11 -6.39
CA LEU A 65 3.34 -0.56 -6.70
C LEU A 65 3.80 -0.99 -8.09
N LEU A 66 3.61 -2.27 -8.45
CA LEU A 66 3.94 -2.80 -9.78
C LEU A 66 3.13 -2.13 -10.87
N ALA A 67 1.84 -1.85 -10.64
CA ALA A 67 0.98 -1.14 -11.58
C ALA A 67 1.47 0.28 -11.91
N LYS A 68 2.29 0.91 -11.04
CA LYS A 68 2.90 2.22 -11.31
C LYS A 68 4.13 2.13 -12.23
N ILE A 69 4.68 0.94 -12.43
CA ILE A 69 5.86 0.73 -13.27
C ILE A 69 5.40 0.58 -14.72
N ASN A 70 5.87 1.48 -15.60
CA ASN A 70 5.73 1.28 -17.04
C ASN A 70 6.76 0.24 -17.50
N ILE A 71 6.37 -1.04 -17.42
CA ILE A 71 7.22 -2.18 -17.78
C ILE A 71 7.74 -2.06 -19.21
N THR A 72 6.89 -1.64 -20.16
CA THR A 72 7.29 -1.46 -21.55
C THR A 72 8.42 -0.43 -21.68
N ALA A 73 8.22 0.77 -21.14
CA ALA A 73 9.24 1.83 -21.18
C ALA A 73 10.54 1.42 -20.48
N LEU A 74 10.43 0.68 -19.37
CA LEU A 74 11.58 0.13 -18.65
C LEU A 74 12.34 -0.88 -19.51
N THR A 75 11.66 -1.84 -20.13
CA THR A 75 12.28 -2.85 -20.99
C THR A 75 12.87 -2.27 -22.27
N ASP A 76 12.22 -1.25 -22.87
CA ASP A 76 12.72 -0.55 -24.05
C ASP A 76 14.00 0.21 -23.71
N ARG A 77 14.01 0.91 -22.57
CA ARG A 77 15.20 1.61 -22.07
C ARG A 77 16.35 0.64 -21.82
N ALA A 78 16.10 -0.49 -21.17
CA ALA A 78 17.11 -1.51 -20.93
C ALA A 78 17.65 -2.11 -22.24
N SER A 79 16.77 -2.37 -23.21
CA SER A 79 17.15 -2.90 -24.52
C SER A 79 18.01 -1.91 -25.30
N TYR A 80 17.65 -0.62 -25.26
CA TYR A 80 18.43 0.46 -25.85
C TYR A 80 19.85 0.53 -25.27
N LEU A 81 19.99 0.48 -23.94
CA LEU A 81 21.30 0.50 -23.26
C LEU A 81 22.16 -0.72 -23.61
N ARG A 82 21.54 -1.86 -23.94
CA ARG A 82 22.24 -3.07 -24.42
C ARG A 82 22.42 -3.10 -25.94
N LYS A 83 22.48 -1.94 -26.60
CA LYS A 83 22.71 -1.81 -28.05
C LYS A 83 21.67 -2.59 -28.87
N GLY A 84 20.42 -2.62 -28.41
CA GLY A 84 19.31 -3.26 -29.12
C GLY A 84 19.04 -4.72 -28.75
N VAL A 85 19.77 -5.32 -27.82
CA VAL A 85 19.45 -6.66 -27.31
C VAL A 85 18.18 -6.60 -26.46
N ARG A 86 17.11 -7.28 -26.90
CA ARG A 86 15.81 -7.30 -26.22
C ARG A 86 15.95 -7.73 -24.76
N CYS A 87 15.39 -6.93 -23.87
CA CYS A 87 15.24 -7.22 -22.45
C CYS A 87 13.79 -7.58 -22.13
N SER A 88 13.61 -8.42 -21.13
CA SER A 88 12.31 -8.79 -20.58
C SER A 88 12.44 -8.93 -19.07
N ILE A 89 11.32 -8.73 -18.39
CA ILE A 89 11.21 -8.96 -16.96
C ILE A 89 10.51 -10.31 -16.78
N SER A 90 11.05 -11.15 -15.88
CA SER A 90 10.47 -12.44 -15.53
C SER A 90 9.12 -12.22 -14.84
N GLN A 91 8.11 -13.05 -15.13
CA GLN A 91 6.72 -12.92 -14.64
C GLN A 91 6.53 -13.10 -13.12
N ASN A 92 7.60 -13.12 -12.33
CA ASN A 92 7.56 -13.17 -10.86
C ASN A 92 8.05 -11.84 -10.30
N LEU A 93 7.28 -10.78 -10.54
CA LEU A 93 7.34 -9.56 -9.74
C LEU A 93 6.11 -9.56 -8.83
#